data_AF-A0A4U0VKA2-F1
#
_entry.id   AF-A0A4U0VKA2-F1
#
_cell.length_a   1.000
_cell.length_b   1.000
_cell.length_c   1.000
_cell.angle_alpha   90.00
_cell.angle_beta   90.00
_cell.angle_gamma   90.00
#
_symmetry.space_group_name_H-M   'P 1'
#
loop_
_entity.id
_entity.type
_entity.pdbx_description
1 polymer ?
#
loop_
_entity_poly.entity_id
_entity_poly.type
_entity_poly.pdbx_seq_one_letter_code
_entity_poly.pdbx_strand_id
1 'polypeptide(L)'
;ILDWAVQFINRYAFSYIALYGKSYIAAAKETWRVIKDRGIDALVNECLIGPVLTMGATFIAYACALLAYLYLIFTSPAYNSGGAFTPVVVAFAFLIGLQICNIFTTPIASGVDTLFVAMAFDPEVMIRDHPDLYARMIAVYPHVQQAIHA
;
A
#
# COMPACT_ATOMS: atom_id res chain seq x y z
N ILE A 1 6.58 18.40 -5.82
CA ILE A 1 6.25 18.71 -4.41
C ILE A 1 4.76 19.00 -4.25
N LEU A 2 4.19 19.97 -4.97
CA LEU A 2 2.76 20.29 -4.87
C LEU A 2 1.83 19.12 -5.27
N ASP A 3 2.10 18.43 -6.39
CA ASP A 3 1.29 17.27 -6.82
C ASP A 3 1.35 16.09 -5.85
N TRP A 4 2.54 15.83 -5.30
CA TRP A 4 2.74 14.81 -4.27
C TRP A 4 1.94 15.16 -3.01
N ALA A 5 2.04 16.40 -2.54
CA ALA A 5 1.29 16.88 -1.38
C ALA A 5 -0.22 16.78 -1.60
N VAL A 6 -0.73 17.10 -2.81
CA VAL A 6 -2.16 17.02 -3.12
C VAL A 6 -2.65 15.57 -3.18
N GLN A 7 -1.93 14.66 -3.85
CA GLN A 7 -2.31 13.23 -3.89
C GLN A 7 -2.27 12.60 -2.49
N PHE A 8 -1.31 13.01 -1.67
CA PHE A 8 -1.12 12.54 -0.31
C PHE A 8 -2.22 13.05 0.63
N ILE A 9 -2.44 14.37 0.66
CA ILE A 9 -3.53 14.99 1.44
C ILE A 9 -4.86 14.36 1.06
N ASN A 10 -5.12 14.09 -0.22
CA ASN A 10 -6.35 13.44 -0.63
C ASN A 10 -6.46 12.03 -0.02
N ARG A 11 -5.44 11.18 -0.18
CA ARG A 11 -5.44 9.80 0.35
C ARG A 11 -5.67 9.75 1.86
N TYR A 12 -5.03 10.63 2.61
CA TYR A 12 -5.11 10.66 4.08
C TYR A 12 -6.31 11.45 4.62
N ALA A 13 -6.78 12.49 3.91
CA ALA A 13 -8.00 13.21 4.27
C ALA A 13 -9.23 12.31 4.13
N PHE A 14 -9.29 11.43 3.13
CA PHE A 14 -10.39 10.46 3.01
C PHE A 14 -10.44 9.48 4.18
N SER A 15 -9.29 8.95 4.63
CA SER A 15 -9.23 8.12 5.85
C SER A 15 -9.67 8.89 7.10
N TYR A 16 -9.29 10.16 7.24
CA TYR A 16 -9.72 11.00 8.37
C TYR A 16 -11.23 11.30 8.35
N ILE A 17 -11.80 11.58 7.18
CA ILE A 17 -13.26 11.76 7.01
C ILE A 17 -13.99 10.47 7.39
N ALA A 18 -13.45 9.31 7.00
CA ALA A 18 -14.02 8.00 7.36
C ALA A 18 -13.96 7.71 8.87
N LEU A 19 -12.89 8.14 9.56
CA LEU A 19 -12.72 7.92 11.00
C LEU A 19 -13.48 8.93 11.88
N TYR A 20 -13.53 10.22 11.50
CA TYR A 20 -14.01 11.30 12.37
C TYR A 20 -15.21 12.08 11.82
N GLY A 21 -15.68 11.80 10.59
CA GLY A 21 -16.92 12.34 10.04
C GLY A 21 -16.95 13.86 9.78
N LYS A 22 -15.79 14.54 9.71
CA LYS A 22 -15.71 15.99 9.44
C LYS A 22 -15.72 16.32 7.94
N SER A 23 -16.07 17.56 7.60
CA SER A 23 -16.04 18.06 6.22
C SER A 23 -14.61 18.04 5.65
N TYR A 24 -14.50 17.72 4.35
CA TYR A 24 -13.22 17.48 3.63
C TYR A 24 -12.16 18.56 3.87
N ILE A 25 -12.57 19.83 3.85
CA ILE A 25 -11.66 20.98 3.97
C ILE A 25 -11.09 21.09 5.39
N ALA A 26 -11.88 20.79 6.42
CA ALA A 26 -11.41 20.80 7.81
C ALA A 26 -10.46 19.63 8.07
N ALA A 27 -10.79 18.44 7.57
CA ALA A 27 -9.96 17.24 7.62
C ALA A 27 -8.60 17.47 6.93
N ALA A 28 -8.60 17.98 5.69
CA ALA A 28 -7.38 18.25 4.93
C ALA A 28 -6.48 19.29 5.62
N LYS A 29 -7.06 20.31 6.26
CA LYS A 29 -6.30 21.35 6.97
C LYS A 29 -5.66 20.83 8.27
N GLU A 30 -6.36 19.98 9.00
CA GLU A 30 -5.85 19.30 10.19
C GLU A 30 -4.76 18.28 9.82
N THR A 31 -4.99 17.45 8.80
CA THR A 31 -3.98 16.52 8.27
C THR A 31 -2.73 17.25 7.81
N TRP A 32 -2.86 18.39 7.12
CA TRP A 32 -1.72 19.21 6.71
C TRP A 32 -0.93 19.77 7.89
N ARG A 33 -1.60 20.19 8.97
CA ARG A 33 -0.94 20.64 10.21
C ARG A 33 -0.17 19.50 10.87
N VAL A 34 -0.79 18.33 11.00
CA VAL A 34 -0.16 17.16 11.60
C VAL A 34 1.04 16.67 10.78
N ILE A 35 0.96 16.71 9.44
CA ILE A 35 2.09 16.40 8.55
C ILE A 35 3.26 17.36 8.78
N LYS A 36 2.99 18.66 8.92
CA LYS A 36 4.02 19.69 9.06
C LYS A 36 4.64 19.75 10.46
N ASP A 37 3.82 19.56 11.50
CA ASP A 37 4.23 19.73 12.89
C ASP A 37 4.79 18.43 13.49
N ARG A 38 4.39 17.24 12.99
CA ARG A 38 4.78 15.93 13.54
C ARG A 38 5.62 15.05 12.61
N GLY A 39 6.16 15.55 11.49
CA GLY A 39 7.18 14.82 10.71
C GLY A 39 6.75 13.48 10.09
N ILE A 40 5.44 13.20 10.01
CA ILE A 40 4.89 11.96 9.43
C ILE A 40 5.17 11.84 7.93
N ASP A 41 5.51 12.96 7.29
CA ASP A 41 6.05 12.99 5.93
C ASP A 41 7.27 12.05 5.77
N ALA A 42 8.20 12.05 6.73
CA ALA A 42 9.36 11.17 6.71
C ALA A 42 8.97 9.70 6.87
N LEU A 43 8.03 9.40 7.78
CA LEU A 43 7.55 8.04 8.02
C LEU A 43 6.89 7.42 6.77
N VAL A 44 6.08 8.20 6.06
CA VAL A 44 5.39 7.71 4.88
C VAL A 44 6.33 7.65 3.67
N ASN A 45 7.31 8.55 3.57
CA ASN A 45 8.37 8.45 2.56
C ASN A 45 9.27 7.22 2.77
N GLU A 46 9.55 6.85 4.03
CA GLU A 46 10.34 5.68 4.38
C GLU A 46 9.54 4.37 4.35
N CYS A 47 8.22 4.45 4.15
CA CYS A 47 7.35 3.29 4.09
C CYS A 47 7.61 2.46 2.82
N LEU A 48 8.39 1.39 2.97
CA LEU A 48 8.71 0.44 1.89
C LEU A 48 7.53 -0.43 1.43
N ILE A 49 6.34 -0.27 2.04
CA ILE A 49 5.18 -1.11 1.76
C ILE A 49 4.75 -1.00 0.29
N GLY A 50 4.75 0.20 -0.29
CA GLY A 50 4.45 0.37 -1.73
C GLY A 50 5.36 -0.47 -2.62
N PRO A 51 6.70 -0.22 -2.58
CA PRO A 51 7.66 -1.02 -3.34
C PRO A 51 7.59 -2.53 -3.06
N VAL A 52 7.45 -2.95 -1.81
CA VAL A 52 7.38 -4.37 -1.43
C VAL A 52 6.13 -5.05 -2.01
N LEU A 53 4.97 -4.39 -1.96
CA LEU A 53 3.73 -4.92 -2.53
C LEU A 53 3.83 -5.00 -4.06
N THR A 54 4.43 -4.00 -4.73
CA THR A 54 4.67 -4.05 -6.18
C THR A 54 5.65 -5.16 -6.58
N MET A 55 6.70 -5.39 -5.80
CA MET A 55 7.62 -6.52 -6.02
C MET A 55 6.91 -7.86 -5.87
N GLY A 56 6.07 -8.01 -4.84
CA GLY A 56 5.23 -9.20 -4.66
C GLY A 56 4.26 -9.44 -5.81
N ALA A 57 3.58 -8.39 -6.28
CA ALA A 57 2.67 -8.46 -7.43
C ALA A 57 3.39 -8.85 -8.72
N THR A 58 4.59 -8.31 -8.93
CA THR A 58 5.43 -8.65 -10.09
C THR A 58 5.87 -10.12 -10.04
N PHE A 59 6.29 -10.62 -8.88
CA PHE A 59 6.64 -12.02 -8.69
C PHE A 59 5.46 -12.96 -9.00
N ILE A 60 4.27 -12.65 -8.48
CA ILE A 60 3.04 -13.43 -8.73
C ILE A 60 2.69 -13.43 -10.23
N ALA A 61 2.81 -12.28 -10.90
CA ALA A 61 2.55 -12.18 -12.33
C ALA A 61 3.48 -13.09 -13.16
N TYR A 62 4.79 -13.11 -12.84
CA TYR A 62 5.74 -14.02 -13.50
C TYR A 62 5.47 -15.49 -13.17
N ALA A 63 5.09 -15.82 -11.94
CA ALA A 63 4.72 -17.18 -11.57
C ALA A 63 3.48 -17.66 -12.34
N CYS A 64 2.44 -16.82 -12.47
CA CYS A 64 1.26 -17.12 -13.28
C CYS A 64 1.60 -17.32 -14.76
N ALA A 65 2.47 -16.48 -15.31
CA ALA A 65 2.95 -16.59 -16.69
C ALA A 65 3.72 -17.91 -16.92
N LEU A 66 4.59 -18.28 -15.98
CA LEU A 66 5.35 -19.53 -16.03
C LEU A 66 4.42 -20.75 -15.97
N LEU A 67 3.45 -20.76 -15.06
CA LEU A 67 2.48 -21.86 -14.94
C LEU A 67 1.61 -21.99 -16.20
N ALA A 68 1.18 -20.86 -16.79
CA ALA A 68 0.45 -20.87 -18.06
C ALA A 68 1.29 -21.42 -19.21
N TYR A 69 2.58 -21.09 -19.26
CA TYR A 69 3.51 -21.63 -20.24
C TYR A 69 3.70 -23.15 -20.09
N LEU A 70 3.93 -23.62 -18.86
CA LEU A 70 4.05 -25.05 -18.56
C LEU A 70 2.77 -25.81 -18.92
N TYR A 71 1.60 -25.24 -18.64
CA TYR A 71 0.31 -25.83 -19.00
C TYR A 71 0.16 -26.04 -20.52
N LEU A 72 0.58 -25.05 -21.33
CA LEU A 72 0.53 -25.15 -22.79
C LEU A 72 1.47 -26.22 -23.34
N ILE A 73 2.65 -26.41 -22.75
CA ILE A 73 3.60 -27.46 -23.15
C ILE A 73 3.03 -28.85 -22.82
N PHE A 74 2.64 -29.08 -21.57
CA PHE A 74 2.24 -30.42 -21.13
C PHE A 74 0.89 -30.86 -21.72
N THR A 75 -0.05 -29.93 -21.88
CA THR A 75 -1.40 -30.28 -22.35
C THR A 75 -1.50 -30.30 -23.88
N SER A 76 -0.57 -29.64 -24.58
CA SER A 76 -0.52 -29.57 -26.06
C SER A 76 -1.90 -29.37 -26.69
N PRO A 77 -2.64 -28.32 -26.32
CA PRO A 77 -4.04 -28.19 -26.68
C PRO A 77 -4.21 -27.96 -28.19
N ALA A 78 -5.27 -28.54 -28.77
CA ALA A 78 -5.53 -28.49 -30.21
C ALA A 78 -5.62 -27.05 -30.78
N TYR A 79 -6.10 -26.08 -29.99
CA TYR A 79 -6.16 -24.67 -30.39
C TYR A 79 -4.78 -24.00 -30.53
N ASN A 80 -3.73 -24.56 -29.89
CA ASN A 80 -2.37 -24.04 -29.92
C ASN A 80 -1.39 -24.96 -30.67
N SER A 81 -1.91 -25.81 -31.58
CA SER A 81 -1.08 -26.75 -32.34
C SER A 81 0.04 -26.08 -33.16
N GLY A 82 -0.13 -24.80 -33.54
CA GLY A 82 0.87 -23.98 -34.23
C GLY A 82 1.70 -23.06 -33.34
N GLY A 83 1.54 -23.10 -32.01
CA GLY A 83 2.28 -22.27 -31.04
C GLY A 83 1.98 -20.76 -31.06
N ALA A 84 1.23 -20.27 -32.04
CA ALA A 84 0.93 -18.85 -32.25
C ALA A 84 0.17 -18.18 -31.09
N PHE A 85 -0.61 -18.95 -30.30
CA PHE A 85 -1.35 -18.42 -29.15
C PHE A 85 -0.53 -18.41 -27.86
N THR A 86 0.63 -19.06 -27.82
CA THR A 86 1.50 -19.12 -26.63
C THR A 86 1.86 -17.74 -26.09
N PRO A 87 2.34 -16.77 -26.91
CA PRO A 87 2.69 -15.44 -26.40
C PRO A 87 1.48 -14.70 -25.84
N VAL A 88 0.31 -14.86 -26.47
CA VAL A 88 -0.93 -14.19 -26.08
C VAL A 88 -1.46 -14.72 -24.76
N VAL A 89 -1.51 -16.06 -24.59
CA VAL A 89 -1.97 -16.71 -23.36
C VAL A 89 -1.05 -16.37 -22.19
N VAL A 90 0.27 -16.41 -22.39
CA VAL A 90 1.26 -16.08 -21.36
C VAL A 90 1.17 -14.61 -20.96
N ALA A 91 1.02 -13.69 -21.93
CA ALA A 91 0.83 -12.26 -21.64
C ALA A 91 -0.48 -12.00 -20.88
N PHE A 92 -1.58 -12.65 -21.26
CA PHE A 92 -2.85 -12.54 -20.54
C PHE A 92 -2.75 -13.10 -19.11
N ALA A 93 -2.09 -14.24 -18.93
CA ALA A 93 -1.88 -14.83 -17.61
C ALA A 93 -1.04 -13.91 -16.70
N PHE A 94 -0.01 -13.26 -17.25
CA PHE A 94 0.77 -12.25 -16.55
C PHE A 94 -0.10 -11.07 -16.10
N LEU A 95 -0.88 -10.49 -17.02
CA LEU A 95 -1.73 -9.33 -16.71
C LEU A 95 -2.80 -9.65 -15.67
N ILE A 96 -3.47 -10.81 -15.80
CA ILE A 96 -4.47 -11.24 -14.83
C ILE A 96 -3.84 -11.49 -13.46
N GLY A 97 -2.70 -12.19 -13.40
CA GLY A 97 -1.98 -12.43 -12.14
C GLY A 97 -1.56 -11.14 -11.45
N LEU A 98 -1.03 -10.19 -12.22
CA LEU A 98 -0.65 -8.86 -11.73
C LEU A 98 -1.85 -8.11 -11.15
N GLN A 99 -2.97 -8.06 -11.88
CA GLN A 99 -4.14 -7.31 -11.46
C GLN A 99 -4.86 -7.91 -10.27
N ILE A 100 -4.96 -9.24 -10.20
CA ILE A 100 -5.51 -9.91 -9.02
C ILE A 100 -4.68 -9.56 -7.79
N CYS A 101 -3.35 -9.64 -7.87
CA CYS A 101 -2.49 -9.28 -6.75
C CYS A 101 -2.68 -7.82 -6.34
N ASN A 102 -2.69 -6.88 -7.29
CA ASN A 102 -2.91 -5.45 -7.00
C ASN A 102 -4.24 -5.18 -6.28
N ILE A 103 -5.31 -5.90 -6.64
CA ILE A 103 -6.60 -5.80 -5.95
C ILE A 103 -6.47 -6.25 -4.48
N PHE A 104 -5.76 -7.35 -4.22
CA PHE A 104 -5.52 -7.83 -2.86
C PHE A 104 -4.61 -6.94 -2.03
N THR A 105 -3.63 -6.27 -2.65
CA THR A 105 -2.70 -5.39 -1.94
C THR A 105 -3.29 -4.02 -1.62
N THR A 106 -4.35 -3.60 -2.32
CA THR A 106 -4.97 -2.28 -2.13
C THR A 106 -5.54 -2.08 -0.72
N PRO A 107 -6.33 -3.02 -0.14
CA PRO A 107 -6.80 -2.91 1.24
C PRO A 107 -5.67 -2.87 2.27
N ILE A 108 -4.58 -3.61 2.03
CA ILE A 108 -3.42 -3.64 2.92
C ILE A 108 -2.76 -2.26 2.96
N ALA A 109 -2.53 -1.67 1.79
CA ALA A 109 -1.96 -0.33 1.70
C ALA A 109 -2.85 0.72 2.40
N SER A 110 -4.16 0.68 2.14
CA SER A 110 -5.13 1.59 2.77
C SER A 110 -5.24 1.42 4.29
N GLY A 111 -5.16 0.18 4.79
CA GLY A 111 -5.15 -0.09 6.23
C GLY A 111 -3.93 0.49 6.91
N VAL A 112 -2.76 0.38 6.29
CA VAL A 112 -1.52 0.94 6.83
C VAL A 112 -1.56 2.48 6.83
N ASP A 113 -2.06 3.11 5.77
CA ASP A 113 -2.24 4.57 5.77
C ASP A 113 -3.16 5.01 6.92
N THR A 114 -4.25 4.28 7.14
CA THR A 114 -5.23 4.59 8.17
C THR A 114 -4.63 4.43 9.57
N LEU A 115 -3.78 3.41 9.76
CA LEU A 115 -3.02 3.22 11.00
C LEU A 115 -2.08 4.40 11.25
N PHE A 116 -1.35 4.85 10.22
CA PHE A 116 -0.47 6.02 10.34
C PHE A 116 -1.24 7.29 10.67
N VAL A 117 -2.41 7.51 10.06
CA VAL A 117 -3.29 8.64 10.42
C VAL A 117 -3.76 8.53 11.86
N ALA A 118 -4.26 7.38 12.29
CA ALA A 118 -4.74 7.20 13.66
C ALA A 118 -3.63 7.52 14.68
N MET A 119 -2.40 7.06 14.42
CA MET A 119 -1.25 7.37 15.27
C MET A 119 -0.82 8.84 15.21
N ALA A 120 -1.02 9.48 14.06
CA ALA A 120 -0.72 10.91 13.87
C ALA A 120 -1.55 11.80 14.80
N PHE A 121 -2.84 11.49 14.89
CA PHE A 121 -3.82 12.28 15.62
C PHE A 121 -3.84 11.90 17.10
N ASP A 122 -3.96 10.60 17.43
CA ASP A 122 -4.14 10.11 18.80
C ASP A 122 -3.10 9.01 19.17
N PRO A 123 -1.80 9.35 19.27
CA PRO A 123 -0.74 8.38 19.55
C PRO A 123 -0.90 7.69 20.91
N GLU A 124 -1.51 8.37 21.89
CA GLU A 124 -1.75 7.83 23.22
C GLU A 124 -2.64 6.57 23.21
N VAL A 125 -3.59 6.49 22.26
CA VAL A 125 -4.46 5.32 22.11
C VAL A 125 -3.63 4.10 21.72
N MET A 126 -2.68 4.27 20.80
CA MET A 126 -1.78 3.19 20.38
C MET A 126 -0.85 2.75 21.52
N ILE A 127 -0.31 3.70 22.28
CA ILE A 127 0.57 3.42 23.43
C ILE A 127 -0.17 2.65 24.53
N ARG A 128 -1.43 3.04 24.80
CA ARG A 128 -2.23 2.44 25.86
C ARG A 128 -2.79 1.07 25.47
N ASP A 129 -3.39 0.97 24.29
CA ASP A 129 -4.18 -0.21 23.89
C ASP A 129 -3.34 -1.24 23.12
N HIS A 130 -2.24 -0.82 22.48
CA HIS A 130 -1.33 -1.69 21.70
C HIS A 130 0.16 -1.35 21.93
N PRO A 131 0.66 -1.43 23.18
CA PRO A 131 2.04 -1.06 23.52
C PRO A 131 3.11 -1.86 22.78
N ASP A 132 2.85 -3.15 22.50
CA ASP A 132 3.78 -4.01 21.75
C ASP A 132 3.98 -3.54 20.31
N LEU A 133 2.91 -3.09 19.66
CA LEU A 133 2.95 -2.58 18.29
C LEU A 133 3.72 -1.26 18.25
N TYR A 134 3.45 -0.38 19.21
CA TYR A 134 4.16 0.88 19.37
C TYR A 134 5.67 0.68 19.59
N ALA A 135 6.06 -0.25 20.47
CA ALA A 135 7.46 -0.56 20.74
C ALA A 135 8.20 -1.09 19.49
N ARG A 136 7.57 -2.00 18.73
CA ARG A 136 8.13 -2.50 17.47
C ARG A 136 8.26 -1.41 16.42
N MET A 137 7.28 -0.51 16.34
CA MET A 137 7.33 0.60 15.41
C MET A 137 8.48 1.56 15.75
N ILE A 138 8.68 1.93 17.02
CA ILE A 138 9.82 2.77 17.43
C ILE A 138 11.16 2.09 17.13
N ALA A 139 11.24 0.77 17.32
CA ALA A 139 12.48 0.03 17.03
C ALA A 139 12.86 0.09 15.54
N VAL A 140 11.88 0.12 14.64
CA VAL A 140 12.09 0.20 13.18
C VAL A 140 12.22 1.65 12.70
N TYR A 141 11.43 2.56 13.28
CA TYR A 141 11.38 3.98 12.92
C TYR A 141 11.60 4.85 14.18
N PRO A 142 12.85 5.00 14.65
CA PRO A 142 13.15 5.73 15.89
C PRO A 142 12.83 7.23 15.83
N HIS A 143 12.80 7.83 14.63
CA HIS A 143 12.43 9.23 14.43
C HIS A 143 10.97 9.56 14.77
N VAL A 144 10.10 8.54 14.84
CA VAL A 144 8.67 8.69 15.21
C VAL A 144 8.50 9.08 16.66
N GLN A 145 9.42 8.64 17.52
CA GLN A 145 9.42 9.01 18.92
C GLN A 145 9.63 10.52 19.11
N GLN A 146 10.45 11.15 18.26
CA GLN A 146 10.69 12.60 18.29
C GLN A 146 9.47 13.39 17.80
N ALA A 147 8.73 12.83 16.85
CA ALA A 147 7.52 13.41 16.27
C ALA A 147 6.29 13.36 17.20
N ILE A 148 6.19 12.36 18.07
CA ILE A 148 5.04 12.15 18.97
C ILE A 148 5.19 12.96 20.28
N HIS A 149 6.41 13.31 20.68
CA HIS A 149 6.70 14.05 21.92
C HIS A 149 6.89 15.57 21.73
N ALA A 150 6.71 16.09 20.52
CA ALA A 150 6.71 17.53 20.20
C ALA A 150 5.29 18.06 20.01
#